data_AF-A0A7V6B6W5-F1
#
_entry.id   AF-A0A7V6B6W5-F1
#
_cell.length_a   1.000
_cell.length_b   1.000
_cell.length_c   1.000
_cell.angle_alpha   90.00
_cell.angle_beta   90.00
_cell.angle_gamma   90.00
#
_symmetry.space_group_name_H-M   'P 1'
#
loop_
_entity.id
_entity.type
_entity.pdbx_description
1 polymer ?
#
loop_
_entity_poly.entity_id
_entity_poly.type
_entity_poly.pdbx_seq_one_letter_code
_entity_poly.pdbx_strand_id
1 'polypeptide(L)' 'MVTDFKNEPITDFSKEANKELQLKAIGEVEARFGAEYPLFIGGKHIKTEGKIASLNPSNPDEVVGF' A
#
# COMPACT_ATOMS: atom_id res chain seq x y z
N MET A 1 -8.61 -28.87 1.26
CA MET A 1 -9.59 -28.48 0.23
C MET A 1 -9.79 -26.98 0.34
N VAL A 2 -9.73 -26.26 -0.78
CA VAL A 2 -10.12 -24.85 -0.81
C VAL A 2 -11.65 -24.79 -0.82
N THR A 3 -12.23 -23.78 -0.16
CA THR A 3 -13.68 -23.55 -0.19
C THR A 3 -14.11 -23.05 -1.56
N ASP A 4 -15.39 -23.17 -1.88
CA ASP A 4 -15.95 -22.61 -3.10
C ASP A 4 -15.68 -21.10 -3.20
N PHE A 5 -15.50 -20.65 -4.45
CA PHE A 5 -15.28 -19.25 -4.74
C PHE A 5 -16.45 -18.39 -4.24
N LYS A 6 -16.11 -17.27 -3.61
CA LYS A 6 -17.04 -16.20 -3.23
C LYS A 6 -16.34 -14.86 -3.39
N ASN A 7 -17.09 -13.82 -3.73
CA ASN A 7 -16.57 -12.46 -3.75
C ASN A 7 -16.15 -12.01 -2.34
N GLU A 8 -15.11 -11.18 -2.27
CA GLU A 8 -14.74 -10.51 -1.03
C GLU A 8 -15.81 -9.46 -0.67
N PRO A 9 -16.36 -9.45 0.56
CA PRO A 9 -17.31 -8.44 0.97
C PRO A 9 -16.66 -7.05 1.01
N ILE A 10 -17.42 -6.03 0.61
CA ILE A 10 -16.99 -4.63 0.76
C ILE A 10 -17.01 -4.27 2.24
N THR A 11 -15.94 -3.64 2.73
CA THR A 11 -15.83 -3.18 4.12
C THR A 11 -16.88 -2.11 4.44
N ASP A 12 -17.66 -2.33 5.49
CA ASP A 12 -18.67 -1.39 5.97
C ASP A 12 -18.05 -0.37 6.94
N PHE A 13 -17.72 0.82 6.44
CA PHE A 13 -17.15 1.92 7.24
C PHE A 13 -18.19 2.71 8.04
N SER A 14 -19.48 2.32 8.07
CA SER A 14 -20.42 2.86 9.05
C SER A 14 -20.12 2.33 10.47
N LYS A 15 -19.46 1.18 10.56
CA LYS A 15 -19.01 0.56 11.82
C LYS A 15 -17.72 1.20 12.31
N GLU A 16 -17.72 1.66 13.55
CA GLU A 16 -16.59 2.39 14.11
C GLU A 16 -15.29 1.57 14.16
N ALA A 17 -15.38 0.29 14.52
CA ALA A 17 -14.21 -0.61 14.53
C ALA A 17 -13.51 -0.68 13.16
N ASN A 18 -14.24 -0.59 12.05
CA ASN A 18 -13.64 -0.61 10.71
C ASN A 18 -12.94 0.72 10.39
N LYS A 19 -13.47 1.85 10.87
CA LYS A 19 -12.81 3.16 10.71
C LYS A 19 -11.52 3.23 11.50
N GLU A 20 -11.52 2.79 12.75
CA GLU A 20 -10.33 2.76 13.60
C GLU A 20 -9.20 1.93 12.95
N LEU A 21 -9.54 0.75 12.41
CA LEU A 21 -8.58 -0.07 11.66
C LEU A 21 -8.04 0.63 10.42
N GLN A 22 -8.89 1.34 9.66
CA GLN A 22 -8.48 2.08 8.48
C GLN A 22 -7.55 3.25 8.84
N LEU A 23 -7.89 4.02 9.88
CA LEU A 23 -7.05 5.13 10.36
C LEU A 23 -5.68 4.65 10.83
N LYS A 24 -5.65 3.52 11.55
CA LYS A 24 -4.40 2.88 11.94
C LYS A 24 -3.58 2.45 10.72
N ALA A 25 -4.22 1.80 9.75
CA ALA A 25 -3.55 1.34 8.53
C ALA A 25 -2.98 2.52 7.70
N ILE A 26 -3.71 3.63 7.61
CA ILE A 26 -3.23 4.86 6.95
C ILE A 26 -1.97 5.36 7.65
N GLY A 27 -1.98 5.53 8.98
CA GLY A 27 -0.81 5.99 9.72
C GLY A 27 0.40 5.04 9.61
N GLU A 28 0.16 3.73 9.56
CA GLU A 28 1.24 2.76 9.32
C GLU A 28 1.84 2.86 7.91
N VAL A 29 1.05 3.23 6.91
CA VAL A 29 1.51 3.41 5.51
C VAL A 29 2.24 4.74 5.35
N GLU A 30 1.71 5.83 5.94
CA GLU A 30 2.37 7.13 5.98
C GLU A 30 3.76 7.05 6.63
N ALA A 31 3.89 6.28 7.72
CA ALA A 31 5.18 6.03 8.36
C ALA A 31 6.22 5.31 7.47
N ARG A 32 5.78 4.73 6.34
CA ARG A 32 6.62 4.04 5.36
C ARG A 32 6.85 4.86 4.09
N PHE A 33 6.38 6.10 4.02
CA PHE A 33 6.61 6.96 2.85
C PHE A 33 8.09 7.16 2.57
N GLY A 34 8.42 7.25 1.28
CA GLY A 34 9.80 7.29 0.79
C GLY A 34 10.52 5.94 0.80
N ALA A 35 9.85 4.83 1.12
CA ALA A 35 10.42 3.49 0.97
C ALA A 35 10.75 3.19 -0.51
N GLU A 36 11.83 2.41 -0.71
CA GLU A 36 12.25 1.95 -2.03
C GLU A 36 11.77 0.51 -2.29
N TYR A 37 11.20 0.28 -3.47
CA TYR A 37 10.69 -1.00 -3.93
C TYR A 37 11.50 -1.48 -5.15
N PRO A 38 12.45 -2.41 -4.97
CA PRO A 38 13.25 -2.92 -6.07
C PRO A 38 12.41 -3.65 -7.12
N LEU A 39 12.92 -3.77 -8.34
CA LEU A 39 12.35 -4.62 -9.37
C LEU A 39 12.31 -6.08 -8.89
N PHE A 40 11.28 -6.83 -9.23
CA PHE A 40 11.19 -8.26 -8.92
C PHE A 40 11.25 -9.11 -10.19
N ILE A 41 12.42 -9.71 -10.46
CA ILE A 41 12.68 -10.44 -11.71
C ILE A 41 13.24 -11.83 -11.35
N GLY A 42 12.55 -12.88 -11.82
CA GLY A 42 12.98 -14.26 -11.59
C GLY A 42 13.08 -14.64 -10.11
N GLY A 43 12.21 -14.10 -9.26
CA GLY A 43 12.21 -14.38 -7.82
C GLY A 43 13.20 -13.54 -7.00
N LYS A 44 13.88 -12.56 -7.60
CA LYS A 44 14.90 -11.74 -6.95
C LYS A 44 14.54 -10.26 -6.99
N HIS A 45 14.89 -9.57 -5.91
CA HIS A 45 14.82 -8.11 -5.83
C HIS A 45 16.08 -7.52 -6.44
N ILE A 46 15.93 -6.58 -7.39
CA ILE A 46 17.02 -5.96 -8.13
C ILE A 46 16.87 -4.44 -8.01
N LYS A 47 17.86 -3.79 -7.38
CA LYS A 47 17.93 -2.33 -7.29
C LYS A 47 18.58 -1.74 -8.53
N THR A 48 18.12 -0.57 -8.94
CA THR A 48 18.67 0.23 -10.04
C THR A 48 19.07 1.62 -9.53
N GLU A 49 19.97 2.30 -10.25
CA GLU A 49 20.35 3.68 -9.90
C GLU A 49 19.19 4.66 -10.16
N GLY A 50 18.52 4.51 -11.32
CA GLY A 50 17.29 5.24 -11.62
C GLY A 50 16.12 4.74 -10.78
N LYS A 51 15.31 5.67 -10.26
CA LYS A 51 14.11 5.42 -9.46
C LYS A 51 12.92 6.17 -10.04
N ILE A 52 11.70 5.68 -9.77
CA ILE A 52 10.46 6.33 -10.19
C ILE A 52 9.77 6.84 -8.93
N ALA A 53 9.72 8.16 -8.75
CA ALA A 53 9.00 8.74 -7.62
C ALA A 53 7.49 8.58 -7.82
N SER A 54 6.83 7.90 -6.88
CA SER A 54 5.37 7.84 -6.77
C SER A 54 4.91 8.95 -5.83
N LEU A 55 4.15 9.91 -6.36
CA LEU A 55 3.73 11.09 -5.62
C LEU A 55 2.30 10.93 -5.11
N ASN A 56 2.02 11.50 -3.94
CA ASN A 56 0.66 11.59 -3.42
C ASN A 56 -0.14 12.60 -4.27
N PRO A 57 -1.20 12.19 -4.99
CA PRO A 57 -1.97 13.12 -5.83
C PRO A 57 -2.73 14.17 -5.02
N SER A 58 -2.99 13.92 -3.73
CA SER A 58 -3.61 14.90 -2.82
C SER A 58 -2.60 15.89 -2.23
N ASN A 59 -1.30 15.58 -2.29
CA ASN A 59 -0.19 16.46 -1.89
C ASN A 59 1.07 16.14 -2.72
N PRO A 60 1.27 16.75 -3.89
CA PRO A 60 2.33 16.36 -4.82
C PRO A 60 3.77 16.53 -4.31
N ASP A 61 3.98 17.29 -3.23
CA ASP A 61 5.28 17.43 -2.57
C ASP A 61 5.66 16.21 -1.72
N GLU A 62 4.70 15.31 -1.47
CA GLU A 62 4.89 14.10 -0.67
C GLU A 62 5.16 12.88 -1.56
N VAL A 63 6.32 12.25 -1.33
CA VAL A 63 6.71 11.03 -2.04
C VAL A 63 6.26 9.80 -1.25
N VAL A 64 5.33 9.04 -1.83
CA VAL A 64 4.79 7.80 -1.25
C VAL A 64 5.83 6.68 -1.30
N GLY A 65 6.61 6.60 -2.38
CA GLY A 65 7.66 5.58 -2.55
C GLY A 65 8.48 5.75 -3.83
N PHE A 66 9.51 4.93 -3.95
CA PHE A 66 10.49 4.92 -5.04
C PHE A 66 10.68 3.54 -5.68
#